data_AF-A0A6P6IDI5-F1
#
_entry.id   AF-A0A6P6IDI5-F1
#
_cell.length_a   1.000
_cell.length_b   1.000
_cell.length_c   1.000
_cell.angle_alpha   90.00
_cell.angle_beta   90.00
_cell.angle_gamma   90.00
#
_symmetry.space_group_name_H-M   'P 1'
#
loop_
_entity.id
_entity.type
_entity.pdbx_description
1 polymer ?
#
loop_
_entity_poly.entity_id
_entity_poly.type
_entity_poly.pdbx_seq_one_letter_code
_entity_poly.pdbx_strand_id
1 'polypeptide(L)'
;MSIHLSSQVFSSRSAAFPGRGAQVRLSSVRPGGGAFSSSSLYGLGATRARVPVRSTHGGPVGAGIREVTINQSLLVPLRMDIDPTIQQVRQEEREQIKTLNNKFASFIDKVSRRTRPQATLRATAATPAQPVRGPGARRPGVFSFRHYQKPFSFSGGGTEAKLHPYHAPSFSCRYEDEINRRTAAENEFVVLKKDVDTAYMNKVELEAKLDALNDEINFFKTLYETELAELQSQISDTSVVLSMDNSRSLDLDGIIAEVKAQYEEITSRSRAEAEAWYQTKFETLQAQAGKHRDDLRNTRNEIAEMSRAIQRLQAEIDSIKNQCAKLEAAIAEAEEHGELALKDARAKKEELEAALHRAKQDMARQLREYQELMNVKIALDIEIATYRKLLEGEESRLAGDGVGAVNISRVASSVTDGFGTGSSTPIFSREW
;
A
#
# COMPACT_ATOMS: atom_id res chain seq x y z
N MET A 1 11.17 43.79 -51.24
CA MET A 1 9.73 43.82 -51.59
C MET A 1 9.40 42.44 -52.13
N SER A 2 8.52 41.60 -51.59
CA SER A 2 7.66 41.67 -50.42
C SER A 2 7.42 40.23 -49.95
N ILE A 3 7.45 40.10 -48.64
CA ILE A 3 6.98 38.99 -47.82
C ILE A 3 5.48 38.73 -48.04
N HIS A 4 5.06 37.46 -48.00
CA HIS A 4 3.71 37.11 -47.58
C HIS A 4 3.76 35.88 -46.68
N LEU A 5 3.68 36.15 -45.37
CA LEU A 5 3.41 35.16 -44.34
C LEU A 5 1.93 34.76 -44.42
N SER A 6 1.65 33.46 -44.30
CA SER A 6 0.34 32.96 -43.94
C SER A 6 0.43 32.37 -42.54
N SER A 7 -0.24 33.04 -41.60
CA SER A 7 -0.37 32.65 -40.20
C SER A 7 -1.48 31.61 -40.02
N GLN A 8 -1.17 30.49 -39.39
CA GLN A 8 -2.18 29.68 -38.70
C GLN A 8 -1.68 29.28 -37.32
N VAL A 9 -2.52 29.57 -36.33
CA VAL A 9 -2.38 29.38 -34.89
C VAL A 9 -3.23 28.17 -34.51
N PHE A 10 -2.73 27.21 -33.73
CA PHE A 10 -3.47 26.35 -32.78
C PHE A 10 -2.43 25.60 -31.92
N SER A 11 -2.23 25.97 -30.65
CA SER A 11 -2.92 25.49 -29.43
C SER A 11 -2.50 24.08 -28.97
N SER A 12 -1.85 24.05 -27.80
CA SER A 12 -1.36 22.88 -27.08
C SER A 12 -2.46 22.20 -26.27
N ARG A 13 -2.56 20.87 -26.34
CA ARG A 13 -3.11 20.04 -25.25
C ARG A 13 -2.66 18.58 -25.33
N SER A 14 -1.87 18.21 -24.33
CA SER A 14 -1.84 16.97 -23.53
C SER A 14 -2.21 15.62 -24.15
N ALA A 15 -1.30 14.66 -24.05
CA ALA A 15 -1.61 13.31 -23.55
C ALA A 15 -0.33 12.60 -23.08
N ALA A 16 -0.34 12.21 -21.80
CA ALA A 16 0.68 11.42 -21.13
C ALA A 16 0.52 9.93 -21.46
N PHE A 17 1.65 9.22 -21.57
CA PHE A 17 1.70 7.75 -21.51
C PHE A 17 2.36 7.32 -20.20
N PRO A 18 1.83 6.30 -19.50
CA PRO A 18 2.33 5.88 -18.19
C PRO A 18 3.39 4.78 -18.26
N GLY A 19 4.34 4.88 -17.32
CA GLY A 19 4.73 3.81 -16.39
C GLY A 19 5.28 2.49 -16.96
N ARG A 20 6.60 2.34 -16.93
CA ARG A 20 7.27 1.02 -16.87
C ARG A 20 7.67 0.74 -15.42
N GLY A 21 6.95 -0.17 -14.79
CA GLY A 21 7.30 -0.77 -13.50
C GLY A 21 8.42 -1.78 -13.65
N ALA A 22 9.39 -1.70 -12.73
CA ALA A 22 10.41 -2.70 -12.50
C ALA A 22 9.84 -3.83 -11.63
N GLN A 23 10.22 -5.08 -11.92
CA GLN A 23 10.17 -6.15 -10.93
C GLN A 23 11.51 -6.88 -10.86
N VAL A 24 11.97 -6.96 -9.62
CA VAL A 24 13.23 -7.45 -9.10
C VAL A 24 13.11 -8.95 -8.83
N ARG A 25 14.14 -9.71 -9.22
CA ARG A 25 14.32 -11.10 -8.77
C ARG A 25 15.13 -11.12 -7.46
N LEU A 26 14.63 -11.89 -6.50
CA LEU A 26 15.34 -12.25 -5.27
C LEU A 26 16.45 -13.26 -5.56
N SER A 27 17.60 -13.11 -4.92
CA SER A 27 18.48 -14.24 -4.63
C SER A 27 19.06 -14.15 -3.21
N SER A 28 18.98 -15.30 -2.56
CA SER A 28 19.29 -15.65 -1.19
C SER A 28 20.79 -15.65 -0.87
N VAL A 29 21.08 -15.23 0.36
CA VAL A 29 22.38 -15.39 1.05
C VAL A 29 22.54 -16.81 1.57
N ARG A 30 23.72 -17.40 1.40
CA ARG A 30 24.29 -18.37 2.36
C ARG A 30 25.83 -18.33 2.34
N PRO A 31 26.51 -18.53 3.49
CA PRO A 31 27.95 -18.31 3.63
C PRO A 31 28.73 -19.64 3.49
N GLY A 32 29.98 -19.55 3.01
CA GLY A 32 30.89 -20.69 2.95
C GLY A 32 32.30 -20.23 2.62
N GLY A 33 33.05 -19.83 3.64
CA GLY A 33 34.48 -19.54 3.55
C GLY A 33 35.30 -20.80 3.78
N GLY A 34 36.15 -21.14 2.82
CA GLY A 34 37.17 -22.19 2.89
C GLY A 34 38.43 -21.69 2.21
N ALA A 35 39.53 -21.74 2.96
CA ALA A 35 40.81 -21.09 2.71
C ALA A 35 41.65 -21.75 1.61
N PHE A 36 42.50 -20.96 0.94
CA PHE A 36 43.89 -21.31 0.64
C PHE A 36 44.78 -20.04 0.60
N SER A 37 45.71 -20.00 1.56
CA SER A 37 47.00 -19.28 1.60
C SER A 37 47.85 -19.54 0.33
N SER A 38 48.93 -18.82 -0.04
CA SER A 38 49.77 -17.78 0.56
C SER A 38 50.82 -17.37 -0.49
N SER A 39 51.30 -16.12 -0.42
CA SER A 39 52.72 -15.65 -0.48
C SER A 39 52.80 -14.35 -1.29
N SER A 40 52.92 -13.19 -0.65
CA SER A 40 54.09 -12.62 0.07
C SER A 40 55.05 -11.92 -0.90
N LEU A 41 55.13 -10.59 -0.81
CA LEU A 41 56.29 -9.90 -0.22
C LEU A 41 56.01 -8.38 -0.21
N TYR A 42 55.76 -7.85 0.99
CA TYR A 42 55.87 -6.43 1.31
C TYR A 42 57.16 -6.20 2.11
N GLY A 43 57.81 -5.07 1.89
CA GLY A 43 58.82 -4.50 2.79
C GLY A 43 59.17 -3.09 2.29
N LEU A 44 58.53 -2.05 2.83
CA LEU A 44 58.97 -1.24 3.98
C LEU A 44 60.19 -0.36 3.67
N GLY A 45 60.07 0.94 3.98
CA GLY A 45 61.27 1.75 4.19
C GLY A 45 61.07 3.24 4.11
N ALA A 46 60.71 3.85 5.24
CA ALA A 46 60.58 5.29 5.42
C ALA A 46 61.93 6.04 5.45
N THR A 47 61.78 7.36 5.35
CA THR A 47 62.74 8.47 5.25
C THR A 47 63.70 8.70 6.43
N ARG A 48 64.78 9.46 6.11
CA ARG A 48 65.74 10.28 6.93
C ARG A 48 67.09 9.61 7.27
N ALA A 49 68.23 10.30 7.35
CA ALA A 49 68.71 11.62 6.90
C ALA A 49 70.25 11.72 7.14
N ARG A 50 70.92 12.54 6.31
CA ARG A 50 72.15 13.36 6.53
C ARG A 50 73.58 12.75 6.59
N VAL A 51 74.40 13.20 5.59
CA VAL A 51 75.70 13.95 5.69
C VAL A 51 76.97 13.18 6.13
N PRO A 52 78.21 13.53 5.69
CA PRO A 52 78.80 13.93 4.39
C PRO A 52 80.05 13.06 4.02
N VAL A 53 80.84 13.42 2.99
CA VAL A 53 82.35 13.48 2.95
C VAL A 53 82.92 13.30 1.53
N ARG A 54 83.47 14.41 1.02
CA ARG A 54 84.76 14.67 0.34
C ARG A 54 85.53 13.57 -0.45
N SER A 55 85.71 13.85 -1.75
CA SER A 55 86.96 13.87 -2.56
C SER A 55 87.69 12.57 -2.95
N THR A 56 88.01 12.40 -4.24
CA THR A 56 89.36 12.62 -4.85
C THR A 56 89.53 11.90 -6.21
N HIS A 57 90.41 12.47 -7.07
CA HIS A 57 91.02 11.93 -8.31
C HIS A 57 90.15 11.99 -9.59
N GLY A 58 90.62 12.42 -10.76
CA GLY A 58 91.93 12.87 -11.27
C GLY A 58 91.74 13.18 -12.77
N GLY A 59 92.45 14.17 -13.33
CA GLY A 59 92.27 14.68 -14.70
C GLY A 59 92.60 13.69 -15.84
N PRO A 60 92.52 14.12 -17.13
CA PRO A 60 93.49 15.11 -17.61
C PRO A 60 92.94 16.26 -18.46
N VAL A 61 93.86 17.20 -18.63
CA VAL A 61 93.89 18.53 -19.24
C VAL A 61 93.69 18.49 -20.77
N GLY A 62 93.01 19.51 -21.31
CA GLY A 62 93.51 20.24 -22.48
C GLY A 62 92.60 20.35 -23.71
N ALA A 63 91.75 21.39 -23.75
CA ALA A 63 91.37 22.07 -25.01
C ALA A 63 90.88 23.49 -24.68
N GLY A 64 91.66 24.50 -25.07
CA GLY A 64 91.31 25.91 -24.87
C GLY A 64 90.12 26.32 -25.75
N ILE A 65 89.11 26.94 -25.13
CA ILE A 65 87.96 27.54 -25.82
C ILE A 65 88.12 29.06 -25.79
N ARG A 66 88.00 29.65 -26.98
CA ARG A 66 88.16 31.07 -27.29
C ARG A 66 87.07 31.92 -26.63
N GLU A 67 87.44 33.15 -26.27
CA GLU A 67 86.57 34.18 -25.71
C GLU A 67 85.41 34.52 -26.67
N VAL A 68 84.17 34.47 -26.17
CA VAL A 68 82.95 34.86 -26.91
C VAL A 68 82.67 36.33 -26.64
N THR A 69 82.79 37.17 -27.66
CA THR A 69 82.41 38.58 -27.62
C THR A 69 80.88 38.71 -27.51
N ILE A 70 80.39 39.25 -26.39
CA ILE A 70 78.96 39.51 -26.19
C ILE A 70 78.59 40.83 -26.87
N ASN A 71 77.68 40.78 -27.85
CA ASN A 71 77.08 41.97 -28.44
C ASN A 71 76.15 42.63 -27.41
N GLN A 72 76.55 43.78 -26.86
CA GLN A 72 75.79 44.53 -25.85
C GLN A 72 74.47 45.12 -26.39
N SER A 73 74.24 45.08 -27.70
CA SER A 73 73.01 45.55 -28.36
C SER A 73 71.78 44.64 -28.13
N LEU A 74 71.96 43.42 -27.62
CA LEU A 74 70.87 42.46 -27.38
C LEU A 74 70.38 42.44 -25.91
N LEU A 75 70.93 43.32 -25.06
CA LEU A 75 70.56 43.45 -23.64
C LEU A 75 69.53 44.56 -23.38
N VAL A 76 68.85 45.08 -24.40
CA VAL A 76 67.73 45.98 -24.20
C VAL A 76 66.51 45.15 -23.83
N PRO A 77 65.92 45.30 -22.62
CA PRO A 77 64.67 44.62 -22.30
C PRO A 77 63.61 45.08 -23.28
N LEU A 78 63.04 44.14 -24.04
CA LEU A 78 61.88 44.40 -24.87
C LEU A 78 60.73 44.78 -23.94
N ARG A 79 60.45 46.08 -23.82
CA ARG A 79 59.20 46.60 -23.26
C ARG A 79 58.06 46.20 -24.19
N MET A 80 57.46 45.05 -23.91
CA MET A 80 56.10 44.75 -24.35
C MET A 80 55.15 45.55 -23.46
N ASP A 81 55.09 46.87 -23.67
CA ASP A 81 54.01 47.67 -23.11
C ASP A 81 52.72 47.15 -23.78
N ILE A 82 51.97 46.32 -23.03
CA ILE A 82 50.69 45.76 -23.45
C ILE A 82 49.81 46.93 -23.92
N ASP A 83 49.27 46.80 -25.13
CA ASP A 83 48.48 47.81 -25.81
C ASP A 83 47.51 48.53 -24.82
N PRO A 84 47.59 49.86 -24.67
CA PRO A 84 46.75 50.60 -23.72
C PRO A 84 45.26 50.41 -23.97
N THR A 85 44.87 50.05 -25.20
CA THR A 85 43.47 49.69 -25.53
C THR A 85 43.06 48.35 -24.93
N ILE A 86 43.93 47.33 -24.90
CA ILE A 86 43.66 46.04 -24.22
C ILE A 86 43.55 46.24 -22.71
N GLN A 87 44.32 47.19 -22.16
CA GLN A 87 44.26 47.51 -20.74
C GLN A 87 42.98 48.25 -20.36
N GLN A 88 42.50 49.16 -21.22
CA GLN A 88 41.17 49.79 -21.07
C GLN A 88 40.04 48.76 -21.17
N VAL A 89 40.05 47.87 -22.16
CA VAL A 89 39.04 46.80 -22.30
C VAL A 89 39.03 45.88 -21.08
N ARG A 90 40.20 45.48 -20.56
CA ARG A 90 40.27 44.69 -19.31
C ARG A 90 39.80 45.45 -18.08
N GLN A 91 39.98 46.78 -18.05
CA GLN A 91 39.45 47.61 -16.97
C GLN A 91 37.92 47.73 -17.06
N GLU A 92 37.37 47.95 -18.26
CA GLU A 92 35.93 47.97 -18.52
C GLU A 92 35.28 46.62 -18.22
N GLU A 93 35.85 45.50 -18.65
CA GLU A 93 35.38 44.15 -18.30
C GLU A 93 35.42 43.92 -16.79
N ARG A 94 36.49 44.36 -16.12
CA ARG A 94 36.60 44.26 -14.66
C ARG A 94 35.55 45.12 -13.95
N GLU A 95 35.21 46.29 -14.48
CA GLU A 95 34.15 47.16 -13.96
C GLU A 95 32.75 46.60 -14.24
N GLN A 96 32.53 45.98 -15.40
CA GLN A 96 31.30 45.26 -15.73
C GLN A 96 31.11 44.05 -14.82
N ILE A 97 32.15 43.25 -14.61
CA ILE A 97 32.13 42.10 -13.69
C ILE A 97 31.89 42.58 -12.25
N LYS A 98 32.51 43.67 -11.81
CA LYS A 98 32.23 44.27 -10.50
C LYS A 98 30.78 44.75 -10.38
N THR A 99 30.24 45.38 -11.42
CA THR A 99 28.85 45.85 -11.45
C THR A 99 27.87 44.67 -11.42
N LEU A 100 28.19 43.59 -12.15
CA LEU A 100 27.42 42.36 -12.15
C LEU A 100 27.50 41.67 -10.78
N ASN A 101 28.68 41.62 -10.17
CA ASN A 101 28.88 41.05 -8.85
C ASN A 101 28.19 41.87 -7.75
N ASN A 102 28.17 43.20 -7.86
CA ASN A 102 27.35 44.07 -6.99
C ASN A 102 25.85 43.82 -7.19
N LYS A 103 25.40 43.59 -8.44
CA LYS A 103 24.01 43.18 -8.73
C LYS A 103 23.70 41.81 -8.14
N PHE A 104 24.59 40.83 -8.29
CA PHE A 104 24.46 39.51 -7.67
C PHE A 104 24.46 39.60 -6.14
N ALA A 105 25.37 40.37 -5.52
CA ALA A 105 25.38 40.62 -4.10
C ALA A 105 24.07 41.26 -3.64
N SER A 106 23.54 42.24 -4.39
CA SER A 106 22.23 42.84 -4.09
C SER A 106 21.07 41.85 -4.25
N PHE A 107 21.17 40.89 -5.17
CA PHE A 107 20.17 39.85 -5.38
C PHE A 107 20.24 38.78 -4.28
N ILE A 108 21.44 38.34 -3.92
CA ILE A 108 21.68 37.44 -2.78
C ILE A 108 21.24 38.09 -1.48
N ASP A 109 21.46 39.39 -1.32
CA ASP A 109 21.00 40.12 -0.13
C ASP A 109 19.48 40.33 -0.15
N LYS A 110 18.84 40.55 -1.32
CA LYS A 110 17.38 40.54 -1.45
C LYS A 110 16.78 39.16 -1.16
N VAL A 111 17.37 38.09 -1.69
CA VAL A 111 16.97 36.70 -1.43
C VAL A 111 17.19 36.39 0.04
N SER A 112 18.33 36.74 0.62
CA SER A 112 18.62 36.57 2.05
C SER A 112 17.69 37.38 2.94
N ARG A 113 17.28 38.60 2.55
CA ARG A 113 16.27 39.41 3.26
C ARG A 113 14.86 38.87 3.10
N ARG A 114 14.57 38.08 2.06
CA ARG A 114 13.27 37.41 1.86
C ARG A 114 13.23 36.06 2.56
N THR A 115 14.36 35.35 2.60
CA THR A 115 14.56 34.08 3.30
C THR A 115 14.74 34.30 4.81
N ARG A 116 15.32 35.42 5.26
CA ARG A 116 15.48 35.76 6.69
C ARG A 116 14.16 35.77 7.46
N PRO A 117 13.12 36.54 7.10
CA PRO A 117 11.86 36.52 7.85
C PRO A 117 11.19 35.15 7.78
N GLN A 118 11.36 34.38 6.70
CA GLN A 118 10.82 33.02 6.61
C GLN A 118 11.58 32.01 7.49
N ALA A 119 12.89 32.17 7.64
CA ALA A 119 13.73 31.39 8.55
C ALA A 119 13.53 31.80 10.01
N THR A 120 13.40 33.10 10.32
CA THR A 120 13.12 33.58 11.67
C THR A 120 11.69 33.24 12.09
N LEU A 121 10.69 33.31 11.19
CA LEU A 121 9.32 32.83 11.45
C LEU A 121 9.26 31.31 11.64
N ARG A 122 10.05 30.53 10.89
CA ARG A 122 10.18 29.08 11.12
C ARG A 122 10.89 28.77 12.44
N ALA A 123 11.89 29.57 12.84
CA ALA A 123 12.60 29.41 14.11
C ALA A 123 11.79 29.87 15.33
N THR A 124 10.98 30.92 15.21
CA THR A 124 10.06 31.39 16.27
C THR A 124 8.77 30.56 16.33
N ALA A 125 8.35 29.91 15.24
CA ALA A 125 7.31 28.88 15.27
C ALA A 125 7.78 27.55 15.87
N ALA A 126 9.09 27.28 15.84
CA ALA A 126 9.70 26.08 16.43
C ALA A 126 10.13 26.27 17.90
N THR A 127 10.07 27.49 18.45
CA THR A 127 10.50 27.75 19.84
C THR A 127 9.51 28.70 20.53
N PRO A 128 8.68 28.23 21.47
CA PRO A 128 7.86 29.12 22.28
C PRO A 128 8.78 29.94 23.19
N ALA A 129 8.59 31.25 23.20
CA ALA A 129 9.27 32.17 24.09
C ALA A 129 9.05 31.76 25.56
N GLN A 130 10.12 31.54 26.31
CA GLN A 130 10.22 31.93 27.72
C GLN A 130 11.68 32.27 28.11
N PRO A 131 11.88 33.18 29.09
CA PRO A 131 13.10 33.97 29.21
C PRO A 131 14.17 33.32 30.09
N VAL A 132 15.42 33.62 29.74
CA VAL A 132 16.62 33.81 30.59
C VAL A 132 16.80 32.88 31.79
N ARG A 133 17.79 31.98 31.71
CA ARG A 133 18.89 31.83 32.70
C ARG A 133 19.90 30.77 32.25
N GLY A 134 21.19 31.12 32.30
CA GLY A 134 22.31 30.19 32.08
C GLY A 134 22.63 29.32 33.31
N PRO A 135 23.89 28.87 33.46
CA PRO A 135 24.52 27.76 32.73
C PRO A 135 24.94 26.64 33.72
N GLY A 136 25.25 25.43 33.22
CA GLY A 136 26.09 24.48 33.98
C GLY A 136 25.67 23.00 33.96
N ALA A 137 26.52 22.21 33.30
CA ALA A 137 26.71 20.76 33.28
C ALA A 137 26.11 19.88 34.41
N ARG A 138 25.51 18.74 34.02
CA ARG A 138 26.08 17.37 34.17
C ARG A 138 25.12 16.31 33.60
N ARG A 139 25.63 15.41 32.75
CA ARG A 139 25.05 14.08 32.40
C ARG A 139 25.22 13.10 33.59
N PRO A 140 24.73 11.84 33.57
CA PRO A 140 23.73 11.17 32.68
C PRO A 140 22.63 10.42 33.47
N GLY A 141 21.54 10.01 32.81
CA GLY A 141 20.53 9.14 33.42
C GLY A 141 19.51 8.61 32.43
N VAL A 142 19.53 7.30 32.25
CA VAL A 142 18.53 6.42 31.61
C VAL A 142 17.16 6.62 32.26
N PHE A 143 16.05 6.72 31.51
CA PHE A 143 14.66 6.34 31.92
C PHE A 143 13.73 6.60 30.70
N SER A 144 13.32 5.57 29.95
CA SER A 144 12.05 4.86 30.10
C SER A 144 10.81 5.77 30.12
N PHE A 145 10.06 5.82 29.01
CA PHE A 145 8.60 5.97 29.06
C PHE A 145 7.94 5.24 27.88
N ARG A 146 7.81 3.93 28.07
CA ARG A 146 6.76 3.11 27.46
C ARG A 146 5.65 2.99 28.51
N HIS A 147 4.39 2.96 28.07
CA HIS A 147 3.17 2.67 28.85
C HIS A 147 2.45 3.86 29.51
N TYR A 148 1.54 4.49 28.76
CA TYR A 148 0.25 4.92 29.28
C TYR A 148 -0.86 4.56 28.28
N GLN A 149 -1.29 3.31 28.35
CA GLN A 149 -2.62 2.90 27.92
C GLN A 149 -3.27 2.36 29.21
N LYS A 150 -4.18 3.12 29.81
CA LYS A 150 -5.06 2.63 30.87
C LYS A 150 -6.51 2.92 30.48
N PRO A 151 -7.41 1.92 30.60
CA PRO A 151 -8.84 2.10 30.38
C PRO A 151 -9.47 2.78 31.59
N PHE A 152 -10.36 3.73 31.35
CA PHE A 152 -11.10 4.44 32.39
C PHE A 152 -12.40 3.67 32.69
N SER A 153 -12.37 2.78 33.68
CA SER A 153 -13.58 2.17 34.23
C SER A 153 -14.22 3.15 35.22
N PHE A 154 -15.32 3.79 34.84
CA PHE A 154 -16.12 4.60 35.75
C PHE A 154 -17.07 3.69 36.54
N SER A 155 -16.66 3.32 37.75
CA SER A 155 -17.53 2.79 38.80
C SER A 155 -18.01 3.95 39.65
N GLY A 156 -19.27 4.32 39.48
CA GLY A 156 -19.96 5.31 40.29
C GLY A 156 -21.43 5.34 39.90
N GLY A 157 -22.24 4.57 40.61
CA GLY A 157 -23.68 4.48 40.38
C GLY A 157 -24.42 5.77 40.72
N GLY A 158 -25.64 5.86 40.17
CA GLY A 158 -26.75 6.64 40.72
C GLY A 158 -26.83 8.10 40.26
N THR A 159 -27.48 8.34 39.13
CA THR A 159 -28.73 9.15 39.05
C THR A 159 -29.21 9.23 37.59
N GLU A 160 -30.51 9.05 37.43
CA GLU A 160 -31.26 9.11 36.18
C GLU A 160 -31.11 10.47 35.47
N ALA A 161 -31.16 10.45 34.13
CA ALA A 161 -32.28 11.02 33.36
C ALA A 161 -31.82 11.66 32.03
N LYS A 162 -32.21 10.96 30.94
CA LYS A 162 -32.68 11.51 29.66
C LYS A 162 -31.68 12.28 28.79
N LEU A 163 -30.84 11.57 28.03
CA LEU A 163 -30.42 12.01 26.70
C LEU A 163 -30.51 10.86 25.69
N HIS A 164 -31.09 11.17 24.53
CA HIS A 164 -31.57 10.29 23.46
C HIS A 164 -30.59 9.17 22.99
N PRO A 165 -31.03 7.89 22.88
CA PRO A 165 -30.21 6.77 22.38
C PRO A 165 -30.01 6.66 20.85
N TYR A 166 -30.25 7.70 20.04
CA TYR A 166 -30.22 7.58 18.57
C TYR A 166 -29.10 8.38 17.87
N HIS A 167 -28.19 9.01 18.62
CA HIS A 167 -27.10 9.82 18.02
C HIS A 167 -25.68 9.51 18.52
N ALA A 168 -25.52 8.68 19.56
CA ALA A 168 -24.22 8.30 20.09
C ALA A 168 -23.39 7.35 19.20
N PRO A 169 -23.96 6.31 18.55
CA PRO A 169 -23.14 5.35 17.77
C PRO A 169 -22.55 5.96 16.50
N SER A 170 -23.17 7.00 15.93
CA SER A 170 -22.64 7.68 14.74
C SER A 170 -21.36 8.47 15.02
N PHE A 171 -21.19 9.06 16.21
CA PHE A 171 -19.93 9.75 16.54
C PHE A 171 -18.80 8.77 16.79
N SER A 172 -19.05 7.65 17.50
CA SER A 172 -18.05 6.60 17.71
C SER A 172 -17.52 6.02 16.39
N CYS A 173 -18.43 5.71 15.45
CA CYS A 173 -18.06 5.23 14.12
C CYS A 173 -17.25 6.27 13.33
N ARG A 174 -17.59 7.56 13.42
CA ARG A 174 -16.82 8.64 12.78
C ARG A 174 -15.41 8.79 13.39
N TYR A 175 -15.25 8.59 14.69
CA TYR A 175 -13.94 8.62 15.35
C TYR A 175 -13.09 7.40 14.98
N GLU A 176 -13.69 6.20 14.91
CA GLU A 176 -13.00 5.00 14.44
C GLU A 176 -12.55 5.14 12.98
N ASP A 177 -13.40 5.66 12.10
CA ASP A 177 -13.04 5.97 10.71
C ASP A 177 -11.91 7.00 10.62
N GLU A 178 -11.93 8.04 11.45
CA GLU A 178 -10.89 9.06 11.47
C GLU A 178 -9.56 8.52 12.01
N ILE A 179 -9.60 7.65 13.01
CA ILE A 179 -8.43 6.92 13.50
C ILE A 179 -7.86 6.04 12.38
N ASN A 180 -8.71 5.28 11.69
CA ASN A 180 -8.29 4.42 10.59
C ASN A 180 -7.72 5.24 9.42
N ARG A 181 -8.33 6.37 9.05
CA ARG A 181 -7.77 7.30 8.05
C ARG A 181 -6.42 7.86 8.49
N ARG A 182 -6.29 8.26 9.75
CA ARG A 182 -5.03 8.78 10.30
C ARG A 182 -3.94 7.71 10.26
N THR A 183 -4.25 6.48 10.67
CA THR A 183 -3.31 5.36 10.62
C THR A 183 -2.94 5.01 9.18
N ALA A 184 -3.89 5.05 8.24
CA ALA A 184 -3.60 4.84 6.81
C ALA A 184 -2.66 5.93 6.27
N ALA A 185 -2.96 7.21 6.53
CA ALA A 185 -2.12 8.32 6.12
C ALA A 185 -0.73 8.29 6.78
N GLU A 186 -0.63 7.86 8.03
CA GLU A 186 0.64 7.68 8.73
C GLU A 186 1.46 6.52 8.12
N ASN A 187 0.81 5.40 7.80
CA ASN A 187 1.46 4.30 7.09
C ASN A 187 1.96 4.71 5.71
N GLU A 188 1.15 5.44 4.93
CA GLU A 188 1.56 6.01 3.64
C GLU A 188 2.74 6.96 3.79
N PHE A 189 2.74 7.82 4.81
CA PHE A 189 3.85 8.72 5.10
C PHE A 189 5.15 7.95 5.43
N VAL A 190 5.05 6.87 6.21
CA VAL A 190 6.21 6.02 6.55
C VAL A 190 6.77 5.33 5.30
N VAL A 191 5.91 4.82 4.41
CA VAL A 191 6.34 4.24 3.13
C VAL A 191 6.98 5.30 2.24
N LEU A 192 6.34 6.46 2.09
CA LEU A 192 6.87 7.56 1.28
C LEU A 192 8.23 8.04 1.79
N LYS A 193 8.42 8.09 3.11
CA LYS A 193 9.71 8.40 3.71
C LYS A 193 10.78 7.37 3.33
N LYS A 194 10.45 6.08 3.41
CA LYS A 194 11.36 5.00 2.99
C LYS A 194 11.69 5.10 1.49
N ASP A 195 10.72 5.46 0.65
CA ASP A 195 10.93 5.62 -0.78
C ASP A 195 11.81 6.84 -1.09
N VAL A 196 11.63 7.95 -0.37
CA VAL A 196 12.50 9.14 -0.45
C VAL A 196 13.92 8.79 -0.02
N ASP A 197 14.10 8.07 1.09
CA ASP A 197 15.43 7.65 1.56
C ASP A 197 16.09 6.71 0.52
N THR A 198 15.33 5.78 -0.06
CA THR A 198 15.82 4.88 -1.11
C THR A 198 16.22 5.65 -2.37
N ALA A 199 15.40 6.62 -2.80
CA ALA A 199 15.72 7.49 -3.93
C ALA A 199 16.95 8.36 -3.66
N TYR A 200 17.12 8.84 -2.42
CA TYR A 200 18.29 9.60 -2.02
C TYR A 200 19.56 8.74 -2.04
N MET A 201 19.50 7.51 -1.52
CA MET A 201 20.64 6.58 -1.60
C MET A 201 21.02 6.26 -3.05
N ASN A 202 20.04 6.04 -3.93
CA ASN A 202 20.29 5.82 -5.36
C ASN A 202 20.89 7.06 -6.03
N LYS A 203 20.43 8.27 -5.67
CA LYS A 203 21.00 9.52 -6.16
C LYS A 203 22.48 9.62 -5.78
N VAL A 204 22.82 9.38 -4.52
CA VAL A 204 24.21 9.42 -4.03
C VAL A 204 25.08 8.37 -4.73
N GLU A 205 24.55 7.16 -4.95
CA GLU A 205 25.28 6.12 -5.70
C GLU A 205 25.54 6.52 -7.15
N LEU A 206 24.55 7.14 -7.82
CA LEU A 206 24.71 7.64 -9.18
C LEU A 206 25.69 8.82 -9.25
N GLU A 207 25.68 9.73 -8.27
CA GLU A 207 26.66 10.81 -8.16
C GLU A 207 28.08 10.24 -8.00
N ALA A 208 28.27 9.23 -7.14
CA ALA A 208 29.57 8.57 -6.99
C ALA A 208 30.05 7.88 -8.30
N LYS A 209 29.14 7.27 -9.07
CA LYS A 209 29.47 6.67 -10.38
C LYS A 209 29.84 7.74 -11.41
N LEU A 210 29.16 8.89 -11.39
CA LEU A 210 29.47 10.03 -12.26
C LEU A 210 30.86 10.58 -11.94
N ASP A 211 31.17 10.76 -10.66
CA ASP A 211 32.48 11.23 -10.21
C ASP A 211 33.58 10.23 -10.62
N ALA A 212 33.36 8.92 -10.42
CA ALA A 212 34.30 7.89 -10.85
C ALA A 212 34.54 7.88 -12.38
N LEU A 213 33.49 8.03 -13.19
CA LEU A 213 33.63 8.16 -14.65
C LEU A 213 34.37 9.43 -15.05
N ASN A 214 34.12 10.54 -14.34
CA ASN A 214 34.80 11.80 -14.60
C ASN A 214 36.31 11.69 -14.27
N ASP A 215 36.66 11.00 -13.19
CA ASP A 215 38.05 10.69 -12.85
C ASP A 215 38.71 9.79 -13.90
N GLU A 216 37.99 8.79 -14.41
CA GLU A 216 38.49 7.92 -15.50
C GLU A 216 38.72 8.72 -16.80
N ILE A 217 37.80 9.63 -17.17
CA ILE A 217 37.98 10.53 -18.31
C ILE A 217 39.22 11.41 -18.12
N ASN A 218 39.40 11.96 -16.92
CA ASN A 218 40.57 12.81 -16.63
C ASN A 218 41.85 11.98 -16.67
N PHE A 219 41.84 10.76 -16.16
CA PHE A 219 42.96 9.83 -16.27
C PHE A 219 43.34 9.58 -17.72
N PHE A 220 42.37 9.23 -18.59
CA PHE A 220 42.66 9.01 -20.00
C PHE A 220 43.18 10.26 -20.71
N LYS A 221 42.65 11.45 -20.40
CA LYS A 221 43.21 12.70 -20.94
C LYS A 221 44.67 12.89 -20.56
N THR A 222 45.00 12.72 -19.28
CA THR A 222 46.39 12.86 -18.81
C THR A 222 47.30 11.80 -19.43
N LEU A 223 46.81 10.56 -19.59
CA LEU A 223 47.56 9.48 -20.23
C LEU A 223 47.90 9.83 -21.68
N TYR A 224 46.90 10.24 -22.47
CA TYR A 224 47.12 10.61 -23.87
C TYR A 224 48.01 11.85 -24.01
N GLU A 225 47.91 12.83 -23.12
CA GLU A 225 48.83 13.97 -23.10
C GLU A 225 50.28 13.51 -22.83
N THR A 226 50.49 12.58 -21.91
CA THR A 226 51.83 12.04 -21.64
C THR A 226 52.38 11.18 -22.78
N GLU A 227 51.55 10.34 -23.38
CA GLU A 227 51.95 9.50 -24.51
C GLU A 227 52.31 10.36 -25.73
N LEU A 228 51.53 11.40 -26.03
CA LEU A 228 51.85 12.35 -27.09
C LEU A 228 53.17 13.08 -26.83
N ALA A 229 53.44 13.49 -25.59
CA ALA A 229 54.70 14.12 -25.23
C ALA A 229 55.90 13.17 -25.38
N GLU A 230 55.73 11.89 -25.02
CA GLU A 230 56.76 10.87 -25.19
C GLU A 230 57.03 10.57 -26.67
N LEU A 231 55.98 10.37 -27.48
CA LEU A 231 56.11 10.18 -28.92
C LEU A 231 56.79 11.38 -29.59
N GLN A 232 56.43 12.59 -29.17
CA GLN A 232 57.08 13.80 -29.67
C GLN A 232 58.57 13.85 -29.28
N SER A 233 58.94 13.43 -28.06
CA SER A 233 60.33 13.28 -27.63
C SER A 233 61.08 12.25 -28.48
N GLN A 234 60.50 11.06 -28.66
CA GLN A 234 61.09 9.98 -29.47
C GLN A 234 61.34 10.42 -30.92
N ILE A 235 60.41 11.18 -31.51
CA ILE A 235 60.59 11.75 -32.85
C ILE A 235 61.75 12.76 -32.87
N SER A 236 61.86 13.63 -31.87
CA SER A 236 62.99 14.55 -31.77
C SER A 236 64.33 13.87 -31.48
N ASP A 237 64.35 12.76 -30.73
CA ASP A 237 65.56 12.00 -30.39
C ASP A 237 66.05 11.12 -31.55
N THR A 238 65.12 10.66 -32.40
CA THR A 238 65.43 9.85 -33.61
C THR A 238 65.80 10.72 -34.82
N SER A 239 65.68 12.04 -34.70
CA SER A 239 66.19 13.02 -35.67
C SER A 239 67.72 13.17 -35.58
N VAL A 240 68.45 12.05 -35.65
CA VAL A 240 69.90 12.03 -35.88
C VAL A 240 70.11 11.43 -37.26
N VAL A 241 70.44 12.29 -38.23
CA VAL A 241 70.74 11.90 -39.61
C VAL A 241 72.08 11.14 -39.61
N LEU A 242 72.00 9.82 -39.48
CA LEU A 242 73.12 8.90 -39.68
C LEU A 242 73.21 8.56 -41.16
N SER A 243 74.11 9.24 -41.87
CA SER A 243 74.59 8.80 -43.17
C SER A 243 75.52 7.60 -42.99
N MET A 244 74.94 6.39 -42.91
CA MET A 244 75.70 5.17 -43.13
C MET A 244 75.58 4.78 -44.60
N ASP A 245 76.71 4.67 -45.29
CA ASP A 245 76.79 4.07 -46.62
C ASP A 245 76.38 2.59 -46.54
N ASN A 246 75.10 2.35 -46.76
CA ASN A 246 74.46 1.03 -46.72
C ASN A 246 74.62 0.33 -48.08
N SER A 247 75.84 -0.09 -48.41
CA SER A 247 76.12 -0.93 -49.58
C SER A 247 75.94 -2.41 -49.26
N ARG A 248 74.72 -2.77 -48.82
CA ARG A 248 74.19 -4.13 -48.95
C ARG A 248 73.04 -4.01 -49.92
N SER A 249 73.11 -4.71 -51.06
CA SER A 249 71.98 -4.78 -52.00
C SER A 249 70.80 -5.42 -51.26
N LEU A 250 69.91 -4.59 -50.74
CA LEU A 250 68.60 -5.01 -50.24
C LEU A 250 67.79 -5.47 -51.45
N ASP A 251 67.25 -6.67 -51.38
CA ASP A 251 66.27 -7.16 -52.33
C ASP A 251 64.97 -6.38 -52.14
N LEU A 252 64.87 -5.25 -52.83
CA LEU A 252 63.71 -4.38 -52.78
C LEU A 252 62.47 -5.08 -53.31
N ASP A 253 62.61 -5.99 -54.27
CA ASP A 253 61.50 -6.72 -54.85
C ASP A 253 60.90 -7.73 -53.85
N GLY A 254 61.75 -8.43 -53.10
CA GLY A 254 61.33 -9.31 -52.00
C GLY A 254 60.58 -8.56 -50.89
N ILE A 255 61.11 -7.41 -50.45
CA ILE A 255 60.46 -6.57 -49.42
C ILE A 255 59.13 -5.99 -49.94
N ILE A 256 59.07 -5.53 -51.19
CA ILE A 256 57.83 -5.03 -51.80
C ILE A 256 56.79 -6.14 -51.92
N ALA A 257 57.20 -7.36 -52.27
CA ALA A 257 56.31 -8.53 -52.33
C ALA A 257 55.76 -8.90 -50.94
N GLU A 258 56.59 -8.89 -49.90
CA GLU A 258 56.19 -9.15 -48.52
C GLU A 258 55.22 -8.06 -48.00
N VAL A 259 55.52 -6.78 -48.26
CA VAL A 259 54.62 -5.68 -47.90
C VAL A 259 53.28 -5.81 -48.62
N LYS A 260 53.27 -6.15 -49.91
CA LYS A 260 52.02 -6.42 -50.66
C LYS A 260 51.24 -7.59 -50.06
N ALA A 261 51.91 -8.68 -49.71
CA ALA A 261 51.28 -9.84 -49.07
C ALA A 261 50.67 -9.47 -47.70
N GLN A 262 51.34 -8.65 -46.89
CA GLN A 262 50.79 -8.15 -45.64
C GLN A 262 49.57 -7.24 -45.86
N TYR A 263 49.58 -6.38 -46.88
CA TYR A 263 48.41 -5.58 -47.21
C TYR A 263 47.23 -6.44 -47.71
N GLU A 264 47.50 -7.47 -48.50
CA GLU A 264 46.48 -8.44 -48.92
C GLU A 264 45.93 -9.22 -47.72
N GLU A 265 46.78 -9.62 -46.77
CA GLU A 265 46.35 -10.28 -45.54
C GLU A 265 45.51 -9.35 -44.66
N ILE A 266 45.92 -8.09 -44.46
CA ILE A 266 45.20 -7.09 -43.67
C ILE A 266 43.83 -6.80 -44.30
N THR A 267 43.76 -6.66 -45.62
CA THR A 267 42.49 -6.42 -46.32
C THR A 267 41.56 -7.64 -46.27
N SER A 268 42.12 -8.84 -46.44
CA SER A 268 41.38 -10.11 -46.29
C SER A 268 40.84 -10.28 -44.86
N ARG A 269 41.69 -10.02 -43.85
CA ARG A 269 41.32 -10.07 -42.43
C ARG A 269 40.25 -9.03 -42.09
N SER A 270 40.42 -7.79 -42.54
CA SER A 270 39.43 -6.72 -42.33
C SER A 270 38.07 -7.08 -42.94
N ARG A 271 38.07 -7.71 -44.13
CA ARG A 271 36.85 -8.21 -44.75
C ARG A 271 36.20 -9.33 -43.93
N ALA A 272 36.98 -10.32 -43.51
CA ALA A 272 36.46 -11.44 -42.70
C ALA A 272 35.92 -10.97 -41.34
N GLU A 273 36.59 -10.01 -40.69
CA GLU A 273 36.14 -9.40 -39.44
C GLU A 273 34.83 -8.61 -39.65
N ALA A 274 34.70 -7.88 -40.75
CA ALA A 274 33.46 -7.18 -41.09
C ALA A 274 32.30 -8.17 -41.37
N GLU A 275 32.55 -9.23 -42.15
CA GLU A 275 31.56 -10.28 -42.43
C GLU A 275 31.13 -11.00 -41.15
N ALA A 276 32.06 -11.38 -40.28
CA ALA A 276 31.76 -11.99 -38.97
C ALA A 276 30.98 -11.05 -38.05
N TRP A 277 31.31 -9.75 -38.08
CA TRP A 277 30.57 -8.73 -37.33
C TRP A 277 29.13 -8.60 -37.82
N TYR A 278 28.92 -8.56 -39.14
CA TYR A 278 27.57 -8.52 -39.72
C TYR A 278 26.78 -9.80 -39.43
N GLN A 279 27.41 -10.96 -39.53
CA GLN A 279 26.77 -12.23 -39.21
C GLN A 279 26.34 -12.29 -37.74
N THR A 280 27.23 -11.93 -36.82
CA THR A 280 26.91 -11.82 -35.39
C THR A 280 25.76 -10.83 -35.17
N LYS A 281 25.80 -9.67 -35.83
CA LYS A 281 24.74 -8.67 -35.70
C LYS A 281 23.39 -9.20 -36.20
N PHE A 282 23.38 -9.90 -37.33
CA PHE A 282 22.18 -10.51 -37.89
C PHE A 282 21.62 -11.60 -36.96
N GLU A 283 22.47 -12.48 -36.44
CA GLU A 283 22.08 -13.52 -35.48
C GLU A 283 21.51 -12.91 -34.19
N THR A 284 22.14 -11.86 -33.64
CA THR A 284 21.60 -11.18 -32.45
C THR A 284 20.23 -10.55 -32.72
N LEU A 285 20.04 -9.91 -33.87
CA LEU A 285 18.75 -9.33 -34.25
C LEU A 285 17.69 -10.41 -34.49
N GLN A 286 18.06 -11.52 -35.14
CA GLN A 286 17.17 -12.66 -35.36
C GLN A 286 16.77 -13.32 -34.03
N ALA A 287 17.72 -13.51 -33.11
CA ALA A 287 17.45 -14.04 -31.78
C ALA A 287 16.57 -13.08 -30.95
N GLN A 288 16.80 -11.77 -31.04
CA GLN A 288 15.96 -10.76 -30.38
C GLN A 288 14.54 -10.76 -30.95
N ALA A 289 14.38 -10.82 -32.27
CA ALA A 289 13.07 -10.91 -32.92
C ALA A 289 12.34 -12.21 -32.54
N GLY A 290 13.07 -13.34 -32.45
CA GLY A 290 12.55 -14.61 -31.93
C GLY A 290 12.03 -14.48 -30.50
N LYS A 291 12.84 -13.93 -29.58
CA LYS A 291 12.44 -13.68 -28.20
C LYS A 291 11.20 -12.78 -28.10
N HIS A 292 11.16 -11.67 -28.84
CA HIS A 292 9.99 -10.78 -28.83
C HIS A 292 8.73 -11.48 -29.33
N ARG A 293 8.85 -12.34 -30.36
CA ARG A 293 7.73 -13.16 -30.85
C ARG A 293 7.25 -14.15 -29.80
N ASP A 294 8.18 -14.82 -29.12
CA ASP A 294 7.86 -15.79 -28.07
C ASP A 294 7.25 -15.09 -26.84
N ASP A 295 7.75 -13.92 -26.44
CA ASP A 295 7.19 -13.10 -25.38
C ASP A 295 5.77 -12.63 -25.72
N LEU A 296 5.52 -12.19 -26.96
CA LEU A 296 4.16 -11.88 -27.42
C LEU A 296 3.25 -13.12 -27.38
N ARG A 297 3.77 -14.30 -27.70
CA ARG A 297 3.00 -15.54 -27.65
C ARG A 297 2.69 -15.94 -26.20
N ASN A 298 3.66 -15.79 -25.29
CA ASN A 298 3.50 -16.08 -23.87
C ASN A 298 2.48 -15.15 -23.23
N THR A 299 2.61 -13.83 -23.45
CA THR A 299 1.62 -12.85 -22.96
C THR A 299 0.22 -13.11 -23.52
N ARG A 300 0.09 -13.49 -24.80
CA ARG A 300 -1.20 -13.91 -25.37
C ARG A 300 -1.78 -15.15 -24.68
N ASN A 301 -0.93 -16.13 -24.35
CA ASN A 301 -1.37 -17.33 -23.62
C ASN A 301 -1.80 -16.99 -22.19
N GLU A 302 -1.05 -16.15 -21.47
CA GLU A 302 -1.40 -15.66 -20.14
C GLU A 302 -2.72 -14.90 -20.16
N ILE A 303 -2.95 -14.03 -21.15
CA ILE A 303 -4.24 -13.34 -21.33
C ILE A 303 -5.36 -14.37 -21.54
N ALA A 304 -5.15 -15.41 -22.34
CA ALA A 304 -6.14 -16.45 -22.56
C ALA A 304 -6.41 -17.28 -21.29
N GLU A 305 -5.38 -17.57 -20.48
CA GLU A 305 -5.52 -18.26 -19.20
C GLU A 305 -6.25 -17.41 -18.17
N MET A 306 -5.90 -16.14 -18.03
CA MET A 306 -6.63 -15.18 -17.19
C MET A 306 -8.08 -15.06 -17.65
N SER A 307 -8.34 -14.99 -18.96
CA SER A 307 -9.71 -14.96 -19.50
C SER A 307 -10.51 -16.21 -19.14
N ARG A 308 -9.89 -17.40 -19.20
CA ARG A 308 -10.52 -18.65 -18.75
C ARG A 308 -10.75 -18.66 -17.24
N ALA A 309 -9.82 -18.14 -16.44
CA ALA A 309 -9.98 -18.03 -14.99
C ALA A 309 -11.16 -17.10 -14.63
N ILE A 310 -11.27 -15.95 -15.31
CA ILE A 310 -12.40 -15.03 -15.16
C ILE A 310 -13.72 -15.73 -15.48
N GLN A 311 -13.80 -16.47 -16.59
CA GLN A 311 -15.01 -17.21 -16.95
C GLN A 311 -15.39 -18.27 -15.91
N ARG A 312 -14.41 -19.00 -15.35
CA ARG A 312 -14.66 -19.97 -14.28
C ARG A 312 -15.19 -19.30 -13.01
N LEU A 313 -14.54 -18.22 -12.57
CA LEU A 313 -14.98 -17.46 -11.39
C LEU A 313 -16.37 -16.86 -11.61
N GLN A 314 -16.66 -16.36 -12.82
CA GLN A 314 -17.99 -15.85 -13.15
C GLN A 314 -19.05 -16.96 -13.06
N ALA A 315 -18.76 -18.16 -13.61
CA ALA A 315 -19.65 -19.31 -13.50
C ALA A 315 -19.86 -19.76 -12.04
N GLU A 316 -18.81 -19.70 -11.21
CA GLU A 316 -18.90 -20.00 -9.78
C GLU A 316 -19.75 -18.97 -9.04
N ILE A 317 -19.55 -17.67 -9.32
CA ILE A 317 -20.39 -16.59 -8.79
C ILE A 317 -21.85 -16.80 -9.17
N ASP A 318 -22.14 -17.12 -10.43
CA ASP A 318 -23.52 -17.31 -10.89
C ASP A 318 -24.13 -18.60 -10.30
N SER A 319 -23.33 -19.66 -10.10
CA SER A 319 -23.75 -20.86 -9.37
C SER A 319 -24.11 -20.54 -7.91
N ILE A 320 -23.25 -19.80 -7.19
CA ILE A 320 -23.49 -19.41 -5.80
C ILE A 320 -24.71 -18.48 -5.71
N LYS A 321 -24.86 -17.51 -6.62
CA LYS A 321 -26.07 -16.66 -6.69
C LYS A 321 -27.33 -17.49 -6.87
N ASN A 322 -27.31 -18.49 -7.75
CA ASN A 322 -28.44 -19.40 -7.92
C ASN A 322 -28.71 -20.23 -6.66
N GLN A 323 -27.68 -20.62 -5.91
CA GLN A 323 -27.85 -21.29 -4.62
C GLN A 323 -28.44 -20.35 -3.57
N CYS A 324 -27.97 -19.11 -3.47
CA CYS A 324 -28.54 -18.08 -2.60
C CYS A 324 -30.01 -17.85 -2.92
N ALA A 325 -30.37 -17.64 -4.19
CA ALA A 325 -31.76 -17.44 -4.61
C ALA A 325 -32.65 -18.65 -4.27
N LYS A 326 -32.14 -19.89 -4.41
CA LYS A 326 -32.86 -21.10 -3.99
C LYS A 326 -33.08 -21.16 -2.49
N LEU A 327 -32.07 -20.81 -1.70
CA LEU A 327 -32.18 -20.78 -0.24
C LEU A 327 -33.11 -19.67 0.23
N GLU A 328 -33.05 -18.48 -0.37
CA GLU A 328 -33.98 -17.39 -0.12
C GLU A 328 -35.43 -17.78 -0.45
N ALA A 329 -35.66 -18.45 -1.58
CA ALA A 329 -36.98 -18.98 -1.92
C ALA A 329 -37.46 -20.03 -0.90
N ALA A 330 -36.59 -20.96 -0.49
CA ALA A 330 -36.93 -21.96 0.51
C ALA A 330 -37.21 -21.35 1.90
N ILE A 331 -36.50 -20.28 2.27
CA ILE A 331 -36.77 -19.51 3.50
C ILE A 331 -38.13 -18.82 3.38
N ALA A 332 -38.43 -18.15 2.27
CA ALA A 332 -39.71 -17.50 2.04
C ALA A 332 -40.89 -18.49 2.08
N GLU A 333 -40.75 -19.67 1.46
CA GLU A 333 -41.76 -20.74 1.53
C GLU A 333 -41.94 -21.27 2.96
N ALA A 334 -40.84 -21.47 3.71
CA ALA A 334 -40.91 -21.90 5.10
C ALA A 334 -41.54 -20.84 6.01
N GLU A 335 -41.26 -19.56 5.78
CA GLU A 335 -41.87 -18.43 6.47
C GLU A 335 -43.38 -18.34 6.17
N GLU A 336 -43.79 -18.48 4.90
CA GLU A 336 -45.21 -18.49 4.51
C GLU A 336 -45.95 -19.68 5.15
N HIS A 337 -45.39 -20.89 5.06
CA HIS A 337 -45.96 -22.07 5.71
C HIS A 337 -46.06 -21.90 7.23
N GLY A 338 -45.04 -21.32 7.86
CA GLY A 338 -45.05 -20.99 9.28
C GLY A 338 -46.13 -19.97 9.64
N GLU A 339 -46.29 -18.92 8.83
CA GLU A 339 -47.32 -17.90 9.04
C GLU A 339 -48.73 -18.49 8.90
N LEU A 340 -48.96 -19.36 7.91
CA LEU A 340 -50.22 -20.07 7.72
C LEU A 340 -50.54 -20.97 8.91
N ALA A 341 -49.57 -21.75 9.41
CA ALA A 341 -49.76 -22.59 10.59
C ALA A 341 -50.07 -21.76 11.85
N LEU A 342 -49.42 -20.60 12.01
CA LEU A 342 -49.72 -19.67 13.11
C LEU A 342 -51.11 -19.05 12.98
N LYS A 343 -51.56 -18.71 11.77
CA LYS A 343 -52.92 -18.21 11.52
C LYS A 343 -53.97 -19.27 11.87
N ASP A 344 -53.75 -20.52 11.48
CA ASP A 344 -54.66 -21.63 11.80
C ASP A 344 -54.72 -21.89 13.31
N ALA A 345 -53.57 -21.95 13.98
CA ALA A 345 -53.52 -22.11 15.44
C ALA A 345 -54.21 -20.96 16.19
N ARG A 346 -54.06 -19.70 15.71
CA ARG A 346 -54.76 -18.54 16.25
C ARG A 346 -56.28 -18.63 16.03
N ALA A 347 -56.72 -19.01 14.84
CA ALA A 347 -58.13 -19.22 14.54
C ALA A 347 -58.74 -20.31 15.44
N LYS A 348 -58.02 -21.43 15.63
CA LYS A 348 -58.46 -22.50 16.53
C LYS A 348 -58.55 -22.04 17.98
N LYS A 349 -57.59 -21.23 18.44
CA LYS A 349 -57.63 -20.62 19.77
C LYS A 349 -58.88 -19.73 19.92
N GLU A 350 -59.14 -18.84 18.96
CA GLU A 350 -60.31 -17.96 18.99
C GLU A 350 -61.64 -18.76 18.99
N GLU A 351 -61.71 -19.84 18.21
CA GLU A 351 -62.87 -20.75 18.19
C GLU A 351 -63.10 -21.39 19.57
N LEU A 352 -62.04 -21.89 20.21
CA LEU A 352 -62.10 -22.50 21.54
C LEU A 352 -62.45 -21.47 22.63
N GLU A 353 -61.89 -20.27 22.57
CA GLU A 353 -62.24 -19.17 23.47
C GLU A 353 -63.72 -18.78 23.31
N ALA A 354 -64.23 -18.70 22.08
CA ALA A 354 -65.63 -18.44 21.81
C ALA A 354 -66.54 -19.58 22.32
N ALA A 355 -66.16 -20.85 22.12
CA ALA A 355 -66.88 -22.00 22.65
C ALA A 355 -66.92 -21.98 24.18
N LEU A 356 -65.80 -21.66 24.83
CA LEU A 356 -65.70 -21.53 26.29
C LEU A 356 -66.57 -20.37 26.81
N HIS A 357 -66.61 -19.23 26.10
CA HIS A 357 -67.52 -18.13 26.44
C HIS A 357 -68.99 -18.53 26.32
N ARG A 358 -69.38 -19.25 25.24
CA ARG A 358 -70.74 -19.78 25.09
C ARG A 358 -71.10 -20.73 26.22
N ALA A 359 -70.23 -21.69 26.55
CA ALA A 359 -70.45 -22.62 27.65
C ALA A 359 -70.60 -21.92 29.01
N LYS A 360 -69.82 -20.86 29.28
CA LYS A 360 -69.97 -20.04 30.48
C LYS A 360 -71.32 -19.32 30.53
N GLN A 361 -71.78 -18.78 29.38
CA GLN A 361 -73.10 -18.13 29.29
C GLN A 361 -74.24 -19.14 29.48
N ASP A 362 -74.13 -20.33 28.90
CA ASP A 362 -75.10 -21.41 29.07
C ASP A 362 -75.17 -21.88 30.52
N MET A 363 -74.03 -22.05 31.19
CA MET A 363 -73.99 -22.36 32.63
C MET A 363 -74.66 -21.28 33.47
N ALA A 364 -74.39 -20.00 33.17
CA ALA A 364 -75.03 -18.88 33.85
C ALA A 364 -76.54 -18.82 33.58
N ARG A 365 -77.01 -19.28 32.42
CA ARG A 365 -78.44 -19.43 32.12
C ARG A 365 -79.06 -20.57 32.92
N GLN A 366 -78.44 -21.75 32.93
CA GLN A 366 -78.91 -22.91 33.69
C GLN A 366 -79.01 -22.62 35.20
N LEU A 367 -78.05 -21.87 35.76
CA LEU A 367 -78.11 -21.45 37.16
C LEU A 367 -79.31 -20.53 37.45
N ARG A 368 -79.66 -19.64 36.52
CA ARG A 368 -80.86 -18.79 36.64
C ARG A 368 -82.14 -19.61 36.57
N GLU A 369 -82.25 -20.49 35.58
CA GLU A 369 -83.39 -21.40 35.42
C GLU A 369 -83.55 -22.32 36.64
N TYR A 370 -82.45 -22.83 37.21
CA TYR A 370 -82.48 -23.63 38.43
C TYR A 370 -82.96 -22.83 39.64
N GLN A 371 -82.51 -21.58 39.79
CA GLN A 371 -82.97 -20.71 40.87
C GLN A 371 -84.47 -20.38 40.73
N GLU A 372 -84.95 -20.12 39.51
CA GLU A 372 -86.37 -19.91 39.23
C GLU A 372 -87.20 -21.17 39.58
N LEU A 373 -86.73 -22.35 39.18
CA LEU A 373 -87.38 -23.62 39.51
C LEU A 373 -87.38 -23.88 41.02
N MET A 374 -86.29 -23.57 41.72
CA MET A 374 -86.22 -23.64 43.19
C MET A 374 -87.26 -22.72 43.84
N ASN A 375 -87.42 -21.50 43.34
CA ASN A 375 -88.43 -20.56 43.85
C ASN A 375 -89.85 -21.12 43.67
N VAL A 376 -90.15 -21.73 42.51
CA VAL A 376 -91.44 -22.42 42.27
C VAL A 376 -91.61 -23.60 43.23
N LYS A 377 -90.56 -24.40 43.46
CA LYS A 377 -90.60 -25.51 44.41
C LYS A 377 -90.91 -25.05 45.84
N ILE A 378 -90.29 -23.96 46.29
CA ILE A 378 -90.57 -23.37 47.62
C ILE A 378 -92.01 -22.87 47.69
N ALA A 379 -92.52 -22.21 46.64
CA ALA A 379 -93.92 -21.78 46.58
C ALA A 379 -94.88 -22.98 46.68
N LEU A 380 -94.63 -24.06 45.94
CA LEU A 380 -95.42 -25.29 46.01
C LEU A 380 -95.33 -25.97 47.38
N ASP A 381 -94.16 -25.99 48.03
CA ASP A 381 -94.05 -26.53 49.39
C ASP A 381 -94.89 -25.72 50.40
N ILE A 382 -94.93 -24.39 50.25
CA ILE A 382 -95.79 -23.52 51.04
C ILE A 382 -97.26 -23.86 50.77
N GLU A 383 -97.67 -23.98 49.51
CA GLU A 383 -99.04 -24.38 49.15
C GLU A 383 -99.40 -25.74 49.76
N ILE A 384 -98.55 -26.76 49.63
CA ILE A 384 -98.77 -28.08 50.24
C ILE A 384 -98.89 -27.97 51.77
N ALA A 385 -98.03 -27.18 52.42
CA ALA A 385 -98.11 -26.96 53.86
C ALA A 385 -99.42 -26.26 54.25
N THR A 386 -99.90 -25.29 53.45
CA THR A 386 -101.20 -24.64 53.67
C THR A 386 -102.37 -25.60 53.46
N TYR A 387 -102.34 -26.43 52.41
CA TYR A 387 -103.35 -27.47 52.18
C TYR A 387 -103.39 -28.48 53.33
N ARG A 388 -102.22 -28.96 53.80
CA ARG A 388 -102.12 -29.85 54.97
C ARG A 388 -102.73 -29.21 56.21
N LYS A 389 -102.45 -27.93 56.49
CA LYS A 389 -103.02 -27.22 57.65
C LYS A 389 -104.54 -27.03 57.56
N LEU A 390 -105.07 -26.80 56.36
CA LEU A 390 -106.52 -26.75 56.12
C LEU A 390 -107.18 -28.12 56.34
N LEU A 391 -106.54 -29.19 55.85
CA LEU A 391 -106.96 -30.57 56.07
C LEU A 391 -106.90 -30.97 57.54
N GLU A 392 -105.84 -30.64 58.27
CA GLU A 392 -105.76 -30.83 59.73
C GLU A 392 -106.85 -30.06 60.48
N GLY A 393 -107.25 -28.88 59.98
CA GLY A 393 -108.39 -28.11 60.50
C GLY A 393 -109.74 -28.78 60.23
N GLU A 394 -109.93 -29.41 59.07
CA GLU A 394 -111.09 -30.24 58.75
C GLU A 394 -111.10 -31.54 59.56
N GLU A 395 -109.95 -32.21 59.72
CA GLU A 395 -109.80 -33.38 60.59
C GLU A 395 -110.03 -33.03 62.06
N SER A 396 -109.69 -31.81 62.51
CA SER A 396 -110.03 -31.34 63.87
C SER A 396 -111.54 -31.11 64.05
N ARG A 397 -112.28 -30.82 62.97
CA ARG A 397 -113.75 -30.75 62.98
C ARG A 397 -114.39 -32.13 62.89
N LEU A 398 -113.81 -33.05 62.12
CA LEU A 398 -114.25 -34.44 62.00
C LEU A 398 -113.85 -35.32 63.20
N ALA A 399 -112.75 -35.02 63.90
CA ALA A 399 -112.36 -35.67 65.14
C ALA A 399 -113.21 -35.21 66.35
N GLY A 400 -114.01 -34.17 66.17
CA GLY A 400 -115.06 -33.76 67.10
C GLY A 400 -116.36 -34.56 66.98
N ASP A 401 -116.54 -35.38 65.93
CA ASP A 401 -117.69 -36.28 65.79
C ASP A 401 -117.29 -37.55 65.01
N GLY A 402 -117.04 -38.62 65.76
CA GLY A 402 -116.17 -39.71 65.33
C GLY A 402 -116.60 -40.52 64.11
N VAL A 403 -115.62 -40.80 63.23
CA VAL A 403 -115.59 -41.99 62.35
C VAL A 403 -114.13 -42.44 62.19
N GLY A 404 -113.92 -43.75 62.21
CA GLY A 404 -112.64 -44.41 62.46
C GLY A 404 -111.67 -44.49 61.27
N ALA A 405 -110.49 -45.00 61.59
CA ALA A 405 -109.38 -45.25 60.67
C ALA A 405 -109.81 -46.08 59.45
N VAL A 406 -109.59 -45.53 58.25
CA VAL A 406 -109.74 -46.26 56.98
C VAL A 406 -108.35 -46.60 56.47
N ASN A 407 -107.98 -47.89 56.60
CA ASN A 407 -106.84 -48.47 55.91
C ASN A 407 -107.14 -48.51 54.41
N ILE A 408 -106.34 -47.80 53.60
CA ILE A 408 -106.39 -47.89 52.13
C ILE A 408 -105.10 -48.57 51.65
N SER A 409 -105.21 -49.85 51.30
CA SER A 409 -104.20 -50.56 50.50
C SER A 409 -104.29 -50.10 49.05
N ARG A 410 -103.17 -49.73 48.41
CA ARG A 410 -103.10 -49.60 46.95
C ARG A 410 -101.90 -50.33 46.36
N VAL A 411 -102.28 -51.45 45.73
CA VAL A 411 -101.71 -52.22 44.61
C VAL A 411 -100.48 -51.63 43.92
N ALA A 412 -99.43 -52.46 43.83
CA ALA A 412 -98.30 -52.29 42.93
C ALA A 412 -98.74 -52.38 41.47
N SER A 413 -98.30 -51.43 40.64
CA SER A 413 -98.33 -51.54 39.19
C SER A 413 -96.93 -51.33 38.65
N SER A 414 -96.31 -52.44 38.27
CA SER A 414 -95.15 -52.51 37.39
C SER A 414 -95.47 -51.85 36.05
N VAL A 415 -94.68 -50.86 35.64
CA VAL A 415 -94.53 -50.50 34.24
C VAL A 415 -93.05 -50.55 33.92
N THR A 416 -92.70 -51.62 33.23
CA THR A 416 -91.53 -51.76 32.38
C THR A 416 -91.67 -50.79 31.21
N ASP A 417 -90.69 -49.93 30.99
CA ASP A 417 -90.43 -49.38 29.66
C ASP A 417 -88.93 -49.45 29.40
N GLY A 418 -88.58 -50.35 28.50
CA GLY A 418 -87.28 -50.42 27.85
C GLY A 418 -87.44 -50.00 26.41
N PHE A 419 -86.66 -49.01 26.00
CA PHE A 419 -86.17 -48.74 24.64
C PHE A 419 -84.88 -47.93 24.87
N GLY A 420 -83.70 -48.28 24.38
CA GLY A 420 -83.35 -48.99 23.16
C GLY A 420 -82.54 -48.02 22.28
N THR A 421 -81.41 -48.50 21.75
CA THR A 421 -80.46 -47.85 20.82
C THR A 421 -79.42 -46.93 21.48
N GLY A 422 -78.11 -47.06 21.29
CA GLY A 422 -77.32 -47.87 20.36
C GLY A 422 -76.34 -46.96 19.64
N SER A 423 -75.03 -47.06 19.94
CA SER A 423 -73.98 -46.99 18.92
C SER A 423 -72.60 -47.23 19.54
N SER A 424 -71.90 -48.14 18.90
CA SER A 424 -70.57 -48.66 19.19
C SER A 424 -69.42 -47.68 18.89
N THR A 425 -68.31 -47.89 19.63
CA THR A 425 -66.88 -47.86 19.22
C THR A 425 -66.18 -46.52 18.89
N PRO A 426 -64.83 -46.47 18.82
CA PRO A 426 -63.82 -46.96 19.79
C PRO A 426 -62.65 -45.96 20.00
N ILE A 427 -61.69 -46.40 20.81
CA ILE A 427 -60.33 -45.87 21.04
C ILE A 427 -59.56 -45.62 19.72
N PHE A 428 -58.83 -44.50 19.62
CA PHE A 428 -57.51 -44.47 18.97
C PHE A 428 -56.61 -43.37 19.52
N SER A 429 -55.49 -43.79 20.09
CA SER A 429 -54.31 -42.97 20.36
C SER A 429 -53.82 -42.29 19.08
N ARG A 430 -53.29 -41.08 19.18
CA ARG A 430 -52.22 -40.63 18.28
C ARG A 430 -51.34 -39.61 18.98
N GLU A 431 -50.07 -40.02 19.10
CA GLU A 431 -48.90 -39.15 19.11
C GLU A 431 -49.06 -38.04 18.07
N TRP A 432 -48.71 -36.81 18.44
CA TRP A 432 -47.61 -36.02 17.87
C TRP A 432 -47.18 -34.99 18.92
#